data_AF-A0A6S6WL80-F1
#
_entry.id   AF-A0A6S6WL80-F1
#
_cell.length_a   1.000
_cell.length_b   1.000
_cell.length_c   1.000
_cell.angle_alpha   90.00
_cell.angle_beta   90.00
_cell.angle_gamma   90.00
#
_symmetry.space_group_name_H-M   'P 1'
#
loop_
_entity.id
_entity.type
_entity.pdbx_description
1 polymer ?
#
loop_
_entity_poly.entity_id
_entity_poly.type
_entity_poly.pdbx_seq_one_letter_code
_entity_poly.pdbx_strand_id
1 'polypeptide(L)'
;MDFFGYVFSQPIQLGFDIATSLTIIGSLSYFVFSMRRKAKEERIQRFDKQVRAVAADQLRVSLGKLSDLFIGSVIESSESFKRAFGLSSQSDLERETRRLQMEGQTELSIERLESANDAIGKFYEELHKEKYNIIPVIDSIEDNSELVEQFNVQLSKISEAFNNQNNSTRALLHELRQLAADIKAMNNELNCDTFEDFHKRTQEEGVFDTLMEKASRVFYDDDYLYWTKTFVSDGKESGFEHAVRSTSSLREMDEENRSIFIQSCAFLISKLLENKENIYAQVFFEASRKQSESNKACKDVLINLSAILKYLLKSDTDTTSLFAIVECYKNENYFDLESAIR
;
A
#
# COMPACT_ATOMS: atom_id res chain seq x y z
N MET A 1 69.54 -22.25 93.06
CA MET A 1 70.22 -21.89 91.80
C MET A 1 69.93 -22.99 90.81
N ASP A 2 68.73 -22.99 90.21
CA ASP A 2 68.31 -22.15 89.05
C ASP A 2 68.56 -22.97 87.77
N PHE A 3 67.67 -23.13 86.79
CA PHE A 3 66.37 -22.54 86.50
C PHE A 3 65.65 -23.46 85.49
N PHE A 4 64.32 -23.39 85.47
CA PHE A 4 63.38 -24.07 84.57
C PHE A 4 63.65 -23.85 83.07
N GLY A 5 63.17 -24.78 82.22
CA GLY A 5 62.97 -24.48 80.80
C GLY A 5 62.51 -25.66 79.92
N TYR A 6 61.25 -26.09 80.09
CA TYR A 6 60.54 -26.92 79.12
C TYR A 6 60.51 -26.23 77.75
N VAL A 7 60.89 -26.95 76.68
CA VAL A 7 60.41 -26.63 75.32
C VAL A 7 59.78 -27.89 74.75
N PHE A 8 58.45 -27.85 74.70
CA PHE A 8 57.58 -28.85 74.10
C PHE A 8 57.99 -29.08 72.64
N SER A 9 58.16 -30.35 72.27
CA SER A 9 57.91 -30.82 70.92
C SER A 9 56.43 -30.57 70.59
N GLN A 10 56.11 -29.46 69.93
CA GLN A 10 54.82 -29.34 69.27
C GLN A 10 54.95 -29.83 67.82
N PRO A 11 54.27 -30.93 67.45
CA PRO A 11 54.10 -31.25 66.04
C PRO A 11 53.36 -30.08 65.41
N ILE A 12 53.89 -29.54 64.30
CA ILE A 12 53.12 -28.62 63.46
C ILE A 12 51.93 -29.45 62.94
N GLN A 13 50.80 -29.31 63.62
CA GLN A 13 49.51 -29.80 63.16
C GLN A 13 49.11 -28.89 61.99
N LEU A 14 49.60 -29.21 60.79
CA LEU A 14 48.96 -28.79 59.54
C LEU A 14 47.64 -29.55 59.45
N GLY A 15 46.66 -29.09 60.22
CA GLY A 15 45.27 -29.46 60.03
C GLY A 15 44.81 -28.84 58.72
N PHE A 16 45.01 -29.56 57.61
CA PHE A 16 44.24 -29.28 56.40
C PHE A 16 42.79 -29.55 56.75
N ASP A 17 42.06 -28.49 57.09
CA ASP A 17 40.62 -28.56 57.29
C ASP A 17 40.01 -29.00 55.95
N ILE A 18 39.54 -30.25 55.94
CA ILE A 18 38.98 -30.91 54.77
C ILE A 18 37.76 -30.11 54.30
N ALA A 19 37.01 -29.48 55.21
CA ALA A 19 35.87 -28.64 54.86
C ALA A 19 36.29 -27.39 54.08
N THR A 20 37.36 -26.71 54.50
CA THR A 20 37.88 -25.51 53.82
C THR A 20 38.52 -25.87 52.48
N SER A 21 39.20 -27.02 52.41
CA SER A 21 39.80 -27.56 51.19
C SER A 21 38.72 -27.95 50.16
N LEU A 22 37.64 -28.62 50.59
CA LEU A 22 36.49 -28.93 49.74
C LEU A 22 35.76 -27.67 49.28
N THR A 23 35.66 -26.67 50.16
CA THR A 23 34.99 -25.40 49.85
C THR A 23 35.78 -24.62 48.80
N ILE A 24 37.11 -24.58 48.89
CA ILE A 24 37.98 -23.95 47.88
C ILE A 24 37.85 -24.68 46.53
N ILE A 25 37.88 -26.02 46.53
CA ILE A 25 37.75 -26.81 45.30
C ILE A 25 36.33 -26.68 44.70
N GLY A 26 35.29 -26.67 45.52
CA GLY A 26 33.90 -26.49 45.12
C GLY A 26 33.63 -25.09 44.55
N SER A 27 34.20 -24.05 45.16
CA SER A 27 34.07 -22.66 44.69
C SER A 27 34.88 -22.40 43.42
N LEU A 28 36.07 -22.99 43.26
CA LEU A 28 36.82 -22.96 42.00
C LEU A 28 36.09 -23.70 40.87
N SER A 29 35.51 -24.87 41.17
CA SER A 29 34.75 -25.66 40.20
C SER A 29 33.46 -24.94 39.77
N TYR A 30 32.74 -24.33 40.71
CA TYR A 30 31.58 -23.49 40.43
C TYR A 30 31.95 -22.23 39.65
N PHE A 31 33.09 -21.59 39.96
CA PHE A 31 33.58 -20.42 39.23
C PHE A 31 33.95 -20.77 37.78
N VAL A 32 34.65 -21.89 37.56
CA VAL A 32 34.99 -22.36 36.20
C VAL A 32 33.74 -22.80 35.42
N PHE A 33 32.77 -23.43 36.08
CA PHE A 33 31.49 -23.80 35.45
C PHE A 33 30.64 -22.58 35.11
N SER A 34 30.52 -21.62 36.02
CA SER A 34 29.79 -20.35 35.78
C SER A 34 30.50 -19.45 34.77
N MET A 35 31.83 -19.43 34.73
CA MET A 35 32.62 -18.77 33.67
C MET A 35 32.41 -19.43 32.31
N ARG A 36 32.37 -20.76 32.22
CA ARG A 36 32.08 -21.47 30.96
C ARG A 36 30.62 -21.27 30.51
N ARG A 37 29.68 -21.19 31.45
CA ARG A 37 28.27 -20.90 31.15
C ARG A 37 28.09 -19.47 30.69
N LYS A 38 28.66 -18.50 31.42
CA LYS A 38 28.69 -17.08 31.01
C LYS A 38 29.42 -16.88 29.69
N ALA A 39 30.54 -17.54 29.44
CA ALA A 39 31.24 -17.45 28.17
C ALA A 39 30.45 -18.06 26.99
N LYS A 40 29.66 -19.12 27.24
CA LYS A 40 28.72 -19.66 26.24
C LYS A 40 27.54 -18.72 26.03
N GLU A 41 26.94 -18.20 27.09
CA GLU A 41 25.85 -17.22 27.05
C GLU A 41 26.31 -15.93 26.36
N GLU A 42 27.49 -15.39 26.69
CA GLU A 42 28.10 -14.24 26.03
C GLU A 42 28.46 -14.53 24.57
N ARG A 43 28.89 -15.75 24.23
CA ARG A 43 29.16 -16.13 22.84
C ARG A 43 27.86 -16.23 22.04
N ILE A 44 26.82 -16.84 22.60
CA ILE A 44 25.48 -16.89 22.01
C ILE A 44 24.90 -15.47 21.87
N GLN A 45 25.02 -14.63 22.89
CA GLN A 45 24.61 -13.22 22.86
C GLN A 45 25.42 -12.39 21.87
N ARG A 46 26.73 -12.63 21.72
CA ARG A 46 27.55 -11.97 20.69
C ARG A 46 27.16 -12.44 19.29
N PHE A 47 26.89 -13.73 19.10
CA PHE A 47 26.39 -14.27 17.84
C PHE A 47 25.01 -13.69 17.51
N ASP A 48 24.09 -13.62 18.48
CA ASP A 48 22.78 -13.00 18.35
C ASP A 48 22.90 -11.50 18.01
N LYS A 49 23.76 -10.76 18.71
CA LYS A 49 24.04 -9.34 18.38
C LYS A 49 24.67 -9.15 17.00
N GLN A 50 25.56 -10.05 16.58
CA GLN A 50 26.19 -9.98 15.27
C GLN A 50 25.20 -10.35 14.15
N VAL A 51 24.34 -11.34 14.36
CA VAL A 51 23.26 -11.71 13.44
C VAL A 51 22.24 -10.59 13.33
N ARG A 52 21.80 -9.99 14.45
CA ARG A 52 20.92 -8.81 14.46
C ARG A 52 21.55 -7.61 13.76
N ALA A 53 22.85 -7.40 13.89
CA ALA A 53 23.54 -6.32 13.19
C ALA A 53 23.58 -6.54 11.67
N VAL A 54 23.84 -7.77 11.20
CA VAL A 54 23.79 -8.12 9.78
C VAL A 54 22.37 -8.01 9.23
N ALA A 55 21.39 -8.51 9.98
CA ALA A 55 19.97 -8.41 9.64
C ALA A 55 19.49 -6.96 9.56
N ALA A 56 19.92 -6.11 10.50
CA ALA A 56 19.64 -4.68 10.49
C ALA A 56 20.29 -3.98 9.28
N ASP A 57 21.52 -4.36 8.90
CA ASP A 57 22.19 -3.78 7.74
C ASP A 57 21.49 -4.16 6.43
N GLN A 58 21.10 -5.43 6.28
CA GLN A 58 20.33 -5.90 5.13
C GLN A 58 18.96 -5.20 5.04
N LEU A 59 18.24 -5.11 6.15
CA LEU A 59 16.96 -4.41 6.22
C LEU A 59 17.11 -2.91 5.93
N ARG A 60 18.18 -2.28 6.39
CA ARG A 60 18.50 -0.88 6.09
C ARG A 60 18.76 -0.67 4.59
N VAL A 61 19.44 -1.60 3.93
CA VAL A 61 19.64 -1.55 2.46
C VAL A 61 18.32 -1.67 1.72
N SER A 62 17.48 -2.66 2.07
CA SER A 62 16.14 -2.82 1.46
C SER A 62 15.25 -1.60 1.71
N LEU A 63 15.24 -1.07 2.93
CA LEU A 63 14.50 0.14 3.30
C LEU A 63 14.97 1.35 2.48
N GLY A 64 16.29 1.54 2.32
CA GLY A 64 16.86 2.64 1.52
C GLY A 64 16.41 2.59 0.07
N LYS A 65 16.47 1.42 -0.57
CA LYS A 65 15.99 1.24 -1.95
C LYS A 65 14.50 1.57 -2.09
N LEU A 66 13.68 1.03 -1.17
CA LEU A 66 12.23 1.25 -1.21
C LEU A 66 11.88 2.71 -0.90
N SER A 67 12.59 3.37 0.02
CA SER A 67 12.37 4.79 0.32
C SER A 67 12.75 5.69 -0.84
N ASP A 68 13.87 5.41 -1.50
CA ASP A 68 14.31 6.18 -2.67
C ASP A 68 13.30 6.07 -3.81
N LEU A 69 12.79 4.85 -4.05
CA LEU A 69 11.77 4.63 -5.07
C LEU A 69 10.41 5.25 -4.69
N PHE A 70 10.04 5.19 -3.42
CA PHE A 70 8.81 5.80 -2.94
C PHE A 70 8.82 7.32 -3.12
N ILE A 71 9.88 8.01 -2.68
CA ILE A 71 9.98 9.46 -2.80
C ILE A 71 10.22 9.88 -4.25
N GLY A 72 11.23 9.30 -4.91
CA GLY A 72 11.69 9.73 -6.23
C GLY A 72 10.87 9.18 -7.41
N SER A 73 9.89 8.32 -7.17
CA SER A 73 9.03 7.78 -8.24
C SER A 73 7.55 7.85 -7.86
N VAL A 74 7.14 7.23 -6.75
CA VAL A 74 5.72 7.12 -6.38
C VAL A 74 5.12 8.49 -6.04
N ILE A 75 5.74 9.22 -5.11
CA ILE A 75 5.25 10.55 -4.69
C ILE A 75 5.39 11.56 -5.83
N GLU A 76 6.54 11.62 -6.50
CA GLU A 76 6.76 12.56 -7.60
C GLU A 76 5.73 12.37 -8.73
N SER A 77 5.47 11.14 -9.15
CA SER A 77 4.49 10.85 -10.21
C SER A 77 3.06 11.12 -9.76
N SER A 78 2.72 10.79 -8.51
CA SER A 78 1.40 11.08 -7.92
C SER A 78 1.12 12.59 -7.86
N GLU A 79 2.09 13.39 -7.41
CA GLU A 79 1.95 14.84 -7.36
C GLU A 79 1.96 15.46 -8.75
N SER A 80 2.72 14.90 -9.71
CA SER A 80 2.67 15.30 -11.11
C SER A 80 1.27 15.12 -11.71
N PHE A 81 0.63 13.97 -11.44
CA PHE A 81 -0.76 13.72 -11.84
C PHE A 81 -1.75 14.71 -11.22
N LYS A 82 -1.70 14.89 -9.89
CA LYS A 82 -2.58 15.85 -9.19
C LYS A 82 -2.41 17.26 -9.74
N ARG A 83 -1.16 17.68 -10.01
CA ARG A 83 -0.87 18.99 -10.61
C ARG A 83 -1.38 19.11 -12.04
N ALA A 84 -1.29 18.07 -12.87
CA ALA A 84 -1.80 18.08 -14.24
C ALA A 84 -3.32 18.27 -14.28
N PHE A 85 -4.04 17.48 -13.49
CA PHE A 85 -5.49 17.57 -13.32
C PHE A 85 -5.93 18.86 -12.61
N GLY A 86 -5.07 19.44 -11.77
CA GLY A 86 -5.36 20.66 -11.02
C GLY A 86 -6.10 20.44 -9.71
N LEU A 87 -5.93 19.25 -9.12
CA LEU A 87 -6.46 18.93 -7.81
C LEU A 87 -5.81 19.85 -6.77
N SER A 88 -6.63 20.55 -6.00
CA SER A 88 -6.18 21.39 -4.88
C SER A 88 -6.85 20.94 -3.58
N SER A 89 -6.41 21.49 -2.44
CA SER A 89 -6.99 21.21 -1.12
C SER A 89 -8.47 21.58 -1.01
N GLN A 90 -8.98 22.41 -1.91
CA GLN A 90 -10.41 22.67 -2.11
C GLN A 90 -10.77 22.15 -3.50
N SER A 91 -10.99 20.85 -3.62
CA SER A 91 -11.41 20.22 -4.87
C SER A 91 -12.77 20.78 -5.30
N ASP A 92 -12.84 21.24 -6.54
CA ASP A 92 -14.05 21.77 -7.14
C ASP A 92 -14.11 21.22 -8.56
N LEU A 93 -15.06 20.29 -8.76
CA LEU A 93 -15.20 19.56 -10.02
C LEU A 93 -15.40 20.52 -11.20
N GLU A 94 -16.03 21.68 -11.00
CA GLU A 94 -16.17 22.68 -12.05
C GLU A 94 -14.82 23.29 -12.45
N ARG A 95 -13.98 23.63 -11.47
CA ARG A 95 -12.64 24.17 -11.72
C ARG A 95 -11.76 23.16 -12.44
N GLU A 96 -11.78 21.91 -12.00
CA GLU A 96 -11.05 20.81 -12.62
C GLU A 96 -11.53 20.54 -14.06
N THR A 97 -12.86 20.54 -14.27
CA THR A 97 -13.46 20.42 -15.61
C THR A 97 -12.98 21.54 -16.53
N ARG A 98 -12.99 22.81 -16.08
CA ARG A 98 -12.51 23.96 -16.88
C ARG A 98 -11.04 23.84 -17.27
N ARG A 99 -10.23 23.23 -16.42
CA ARG A 99 -8.81 23.02 -16.72
C ARG A 99 -8.61 21.98 -17.81
N LEU A 100 -9.38 20.89 -17.77
CA LEU A 100 -9.34 19.83 -18.79
C LEU A 100 -9.81 20.30 -20.17
N GLN A 101 -10.58 21.39 -20.24
CA GLN A 101 -10.99 22.02 -21.50
C GLN A 101 -9.84 22.73 -22.23
N MET A 102 -8.72 23.01 -21.55
CA MET A 102 -7.53 23.53 -22.22
C MET A 102 -6.93 22.45 -23.12
N GLU A 103 -6.47 22.85 -24.30
CA GLU A 103 -5.94 21.94 -25.31
C GLU A 103 -4.82 21.04 -24.75
N GLY A 104 -4.99 19.73 -24.92
CA GLY A 104 -4.03 18.70 -24.50
C GLY A 104 -3.97 18.40 -22.99
N GLN A 105 -4.74 19.09 -22.14
CA GLN A 105 -4.70 18.84 -20.68
C GLN A 105 -5.30 17.48 -20.28
N THR A 106 -6.31 17.02 -21.02
CA THR A 106 -6.91 15.69 -20.77
C THR A 106 -5.88 14.61 -21.07
N GLU A 107 -5.23 14.65 -22.22
CA GLU A 107 -4.20 13.69 -22.63
C GLU A 107 -2.99 13.73 -21.70
N LEU A 108 -2.54 14.92 -21.30
CA LEU A 108 -1.47 15.08 -20.31
C LEU A 108 -1.85 14.44 -18.98
N SER A 109 -3.08 14.65 -18.51
CA SER A 109 -3.55 14.07 -17.23
C SER A 109 -3.62 12.54 -17.29
N ILE A 110 -4.03 11.97 -18.43
CA ILE A 110 -3.98 10.51 -18.67
C ILE A 110 -2.53 10.01 -18.59
N GLU A 111 -1.60 10.64 -19.31
CA GLU A 111 -0.18 10.24 -19.32
C GLU A 111 0.45 10.30 -17.92
N ARG A 112 0.13 11.34 -17.13
CA ARG A 112 0.61 11.46 -15.75
C ARG A 112 -0.01 10.42 -14.83
N LEU A 113 -1.27 10.06 -15.02
CA LEU A 113 -1.90 8.98 -14.28
C LEU A 113 -1.25 7.63 -14.60
N GLU A 114 -1.01 7.33 -15.88
CA GLU A 114 -0.31 6.11 -16.28
C GLU A 114 1.09 6.04 -15.66
N SER A 115 1.83 7.16 -15.67
CA SER A 115 3.14 7.25 -15.01
C SER A 115 3.07 6.99 -13.51
N ALA A 116 2.02 7.49 -12.83
CA ALA A 116 1.82 7.26 -11.40
C ALA A 116 1.47 5.80 -11.09
N ASN A 117 0.67 5.15 -11.93
CA ASN A 117 0.36 3.73 -11.83
C ASN A 117 1.62 2.88 -12.04
N ASP A 118 2.43 3.19 -13.06
CA ASP A 118 3.70 2.50 -13.33
C ASP A 118 4.69 2.65 -12.16
N ALA A 119 4.71 3.81 -11.50
CA ALA A 119 5.56 4.05 -10.33
C ALA A 119 5.17 3.15 -9.14
N ILE A 120 3.87 2.96 -8.88
CA ILE A 120 3.39 2.00 -7.88
C ILE A 120 3.77 0.57 -8.29
N GLY A 121 3.62 0.22 -9.57
CA GLY A 121 4.00 -1.10 -10.09
C GLY A 121 5.47 -1.41 -9.84
N LYS A 122 6.36 -0.45 -10.13
CA LYS A 122 7.80 -0.58 -9.83
C LYS A 122 8.07 -0.74 -8.33
N PHE A 123 7.33 -0.03 -7.48
CA PHE A 123 7.45 -0.17 -6.02
C PHE A 123 7.04 -1.56 -5.55
N TYR A 124 5.91 -2.04 -6.05
CA TYR A 124 5.42 -3.38 -5.74
C TYR A 124 6.40 -4.46 -6.21
N GLU A 125 6.90 -4.37 -7.45
CA GLU A 125 7.88 -5.33 -7.98
C GLU A 125 9.17 -5.35 -7.15
N GLU A 126 9.69 -4.19 -6.76
CA GLU A 126 10.90 -4.11 -5.94
C GLU A 126 10.66 -4.64 -4.53
N LEU A 127 9.54 -4.30 -3.91
CA LEU A 127 9.11 -4.87 -2.63
C LEU A 127 8.98 -6.40 -2.70
N HIS A 128 8.46 -6.92 -3.82
CA HIS A 128 8.31 -8.36 -4.02
C HIS A 128 9.65 -9.08 -4.23
N LYS A 129 10.67 -8.40 -4.76
CA LYS A 129 12.05 -8.92 -4.80
C LYS A 129 12.67 -8.87 -3.40
N GLU A 130 12.53 -7.74 -2.72
CA GLU A 130 13.12 -7.53 -1.39
C GLU A 130 12.46 -8.40 -0.31
N LYS A 131 11.26 -8.95 -0.53
CA LYS A 131 10.64 -9.93 0.39
C LYS A 131 11.56 -11.12 0.71
N TYR A 132 12.37 -11.57 -0.26
CA TYR A 132 13.31 -12.68 -0.08
C TYR A 132 14.51 -12.31 0.82
N ASN A 133 14.75 -11.01 1.01
CA ASN A 133 15.74 -10.48 1.95
C ASN A 133 15.10 -10.14 3.30
N ILE A 134 13.88 -9.58 3.28
CA ILE A 134 13.17 -9.09 4.46
C ILE A 134 12.60 -10.22 5.30
N ILE A 135 11.94 -11.22 4.69
CA ILE A 135 11.27 -12.30 5.43
C ILE A 135 12.26 -13.09 6.30
N PRO A 136 13.43 -13.54 5.80
CA PRO A 136 14.40 -14.24 6.65
C PRO A 136 14.90 -13.40 7.82
N VAL A 137 14.99 -12.07 7.65
CA VAL A 137 15.36 -11.14 8.72
C VAL A 137 14.27 -11.09 9.79
N ILE A 138 13.00 -10.97 9.40
CA ILE A 138 11.87 -10.98 10.34
C ILE A 138 11.78 -12.33 11.06
N ASP A 139 11.97 -13.44 10.34
CA ASP A 139 11.93 -14.81 10.88
C ASP A 139 13.11 -15.12 11.83
N SER A 140 14.16 -14.31 11.83
CA SER A 140 15.32 -14.46 12.72
C SER A 140 15.17 -13.76 14.09
N ILE A 141 14.10 -13.00 14.29
CA ILE A 141 13.79 -12.34 15.57
C ILE A 141 13.30 -13.41 16.59
N GLU A 142 13.06 -13.13 17.87
CA GLU A 142 12.31 -14.07 18.74
C GLU A 142 10.89 -13.48 18.92
N ASP A 143 9.83 -14.30 18.81
CA ASP A 143 8.37 -13.97 18.72
C ASP A 143 7.84 -13.47 17.34
N ASN A 144 7.97 -14.26 16.26
CA ASN A 144 7.92 -13.72 14.89
C ASN A 144 6.68 -14.06 14.03
N SER A 145 5.84 -15.01 14.42
CA SER A 145 4.75 -15.46 13.53
C SER A 145 3.80 -14.33 13.18
N GLU A 146 3.52 -13.45 14.15
CA GLU A 146 2.63 -12.30 13.97
C GLU A 146 3.27 -11.21 13.08
N LEU A 147 4.59 -11.08 13.05
CA LEU A 147 5.29 -10.05 12.26
C LEU A 147 5.41 -10.44 10.78
N VAL A 148 5.73 -11.70 10.52
CA VAL A 148 5.68 -12.25 9.16
C VAL A 148 4.25 -12.18 8.63
N GLU A 149 3.25 -12.47 9.47
CA GLU A 149 1.84 -12.32 9.12
C GLU A 149 1.48 -10.85 8.82
N GLN A 150 1.84 -9.90 9.67
CA GLN A 150 1.60 -8.46 9.44
C GLN A 150 2.28 -7.95 8.15
N PHE A 151 3.53 -8.36 7.90
CA PHE A 151 4.24 -8.01 6.67
C PHE A 151 3.56 -8.61 5.43
N ASN A 152 3.11 -9.87 5.49
CA ASN A 152 2.36 -10.50 4.42
C ASN A 152 1.00 -9.83 4.19
N VAL A 153 0.29 -9.43 5.25
CA VAL A 153 -0.95 -8.65 5.13
C VAL A 153 -0.71 -7.33 4.40
N GLN A 154 0.41 -6.65 4.67
CA GLN A 154 0.76 -5.41 3.98
C GLN A 154 1.15 -5.64 2.51
N LEU A 155 1.90 -6.71 2.22
CA LEU A 155 2.17 -7.14 0.85
C LEU A 155 0.88 -7.40 0.08
N SER A 156 -0.09 -8.09 0.70
CA SER A 156 -1.42 -8.32 0.11
C SER A 156 -2.16 -7.02 -0.12
N LYS A 157 -2.17 -6.08 0.84
CA LYS A 157 -2.80 -4.76 0.67
C LYS A 157 -2.21 -3.96 -0.49
N ILE A 158 -0.89 -3.95 -0.65
CA ILE A 158 -0.26 -3.28 -1.81
C ILE A 158 -0.58 -4.02 -3.10
N SER A 159 -0.62 -5.35 -3.08
CA SER A 159 -1.02 -6.14 -4.24
C SER A 159 -2.47 -5.85 -4.67
N GLU A 160 -3.39 -5.76 -3.72
CA GLU A 160 -4.79 -5.39 -3.94
C GLU A 160 -4.89 -3.96 -4.48
N ALA A 161 -4.20 -3.01 -3.86
CA ALA A 161 -4.16 -1.62 -4.31
C ALA A 161 -3.60 -1.49 -5.73
N PHE A 162 -2.51 -2.19 -6.03
CA PHE A 162 -1.90 -2.23 -7.36
C PHE A 162 -2.85 -2.85 -8.39
N ASN A 163 -3.45 -4.01 -8.10
CA ASN A 163 -4.37 -4.69 -9.03
C ASN A 163 -5.62 -3.84 -9.30
N ASN A 164 -6.22 -3.28 -8.25
CA ASN A 164 -7.42 -2.45 -8.35
C ASN A 164 -7.15 -1.17 -9.13
N GLN A 165 -5.96 -0.57 -8.99
CA GLN A 165 -5.63 0.70 -9.63
C GLN A 165 -5.18 0.54 -11.08
N ASN A 166 -4.32 -0.44 -11.36
CA ASN A 166 -3.65 -0.55 -12.66
C ASN A 166 -4.58 -1.05 -13.77
N ASN A 167 -5.55 -1.90 -13.44
CA ASN A 167 -6.45 -2.48 -14.44
C ASN A 167 -7.74 -1.65 -14.64
N SER A 168 -8.45 -1.30 -13.55
CA SER A 168 -9.78 -0.68 -13.68
C SER A 168 -9.77 0.72 -14.26
N THR A 169 -8.91 1.61 -13.76
CA THR A 169 -8.99 3.05 -14.10
C THR A 169 -8.40 3.32 -15.49
N ARG A 170 -7.34 2.60 -15.85
CA ARG A 170 -6.70 2.71 -17.16
C ARG A 170 -7.60 2.19 -18.27
N ALA A 171 -8.21 1.01 -18.06
CA ALA A 171 -9.12 0.42 -19.04
C ALA A 171 -10.35 1.31 -19.24
N LEU A 172 -10.95 1.81 -18.15
CA LEU A 172 -12.06 2.77 -18.19
C LEU A 172 -11.72 4.01 -19.03
N LEU A 173 -10.58 4.65 -18.77
CA LEU A 173 -10.17 5.86 -19.52
C LEU A 173 -9.95 5.56 -21.01
N HIS A 174 -9.42 4.39 -21.36
CA HIS A 174 -9.25 3.98 -22.74
C HIS A 174 -10.60 3.76 -23.44
N GLU A 175 -11.53 3.08 -22.78
CA GLU A 175 -12.90 2.85 -23.29
C GLU A 175 -13.66 4.16 -23.46
N LEU A 176 -13.59 5.06 -22.48
CA LEU A 176 -14.21 6.40 -22.55
C LEU A 176 -13.59 7.24 -23.68
N ARG A 177 -12.28 7.15 -23.88
CA ARG A 177 -11.58 7.84 -24.98
C ARG A 177 -12.06 7.34 -26.33
N GLN A 178 -12.20 6.02 -26.51
CA GLN A 178 -12.71 5.44 -27.73
C GLN A 178 -14.17 5.86 -27.97
N LEU A 179 -15.03 5.74 -26.96
CA LEU A 179 -16.44 6.11 -27.04
C LEU A 179 -16.61 7.60 -27.37
N ALA A 180 -15.86 8.49 -26.71
CA ALA A 180 -15.89 9.93 -26.98
C ALA A 180 -15.40 10.26 -28.40
N ALA A 181 -14.39 9.56 -28.92
CA ALA A 181 -13.90 9.72 -30.28
C ALA A 181 -14.96 9.29 -31.30
N ASP A 182 -15.63 8.15 -31.07
CA ASP A 182 -16.68 7.64 -31.93
C ASP A 182 -17.90 8.59 -31.95
N ILE A 183 -18.33 9.08 -30.78
CA ILE A 183 -19.41 10.08 -30.66
C ILE A 183 -19.04 11.36 -31.41
N LYS A 184 -17.81 11.86 -31.25
CA LYS A 184 -17.35 13.07 -31.95
C LYS A 184 -17.31 12.88 -33.46
N ALA A 185 -16.83 11.73 -33.94
CA ALA A 185 -16.80 11.41 -35.36
C ALA A 185 -18.22 11.41 -35.96
N MET A 186 -19.16 10.71 -35.31
CA MET A 186 -20.56 10.68 -35.73
C MET A 186 -21.21 12.07 -35.67
N ASN A 187 -20.94 12.85 -34.63
CA ASN A 187 -21.51 14.19 -34.52
C ASN A 187 -21.00 15.13 -35.62
N ASN A 188 -19.72 15.00 -36.03
CA ASN A 188 -19.17 15.77 -37.15
C ASN A 188 -19.81 15.39 -38.49
N GLU A 189 -20.17 14.11 -38.67
CA GLU A 189 -20.84 13.63 -39.89
C GLU A 189 -22.32 14.08 -39.95
N LEU A 190 -23.03 13.97 -38.83
CA LEU A 190 -24.45 14.29 -38.74
C LEU A 190 -24.73 15.78 -38.53
N ASN A 191 -23.73 16.53 -38.07
CA ASN A 191 -23.78 17.96 -37.77
C ASN A 191 -24.98 18.32 -36.88
N CYS A 192 -25.03 17.71 -35.69
CA CYS A 192 -26.09 17.92 -34.71
C CYS A 192 -25.68 18.95 -33.66
N ASP A 193 -26.62 19.84 -33.32
CA ASP A 193 -26.41 20.90 -32.32
C ASP A 193 -26.83 20.47 -30.90
N THR A 194 -27.70 19.47 -30.78
CA THR A 194 -28.24 18.98 -29.49
C THR A 194 -28.21 17.45 -29.42
N PHE A 195 -28.22 16.93 -28.19
CA PHE A 195 -28.33 15.48 -27.98
C PHE A 195 -29.64 14.91 -28.55
N GLU A 196 -30.75 15.64 -28.51
CA GLU A 196 -32.03 15.17 -29.09
C GLU A 196 -31.94 14.99 -30.61
N ASP A 197 -31.32 15.94 -31.33
CA ASP A 197 -31.09 15.81 -32.78
C ASP A 197 -30.10 14.67 -33.07
N PHE A 198 -29.03 14.58 -32.27
CA PHE A 198 -28.06 13.49 -32.36
C PHE A 198 -28.72 12.12 -32.18
N HIS A 199 -29.52 11.95 -31.13
CA HIS A 199 -30.23 10.71 -30.84
C HIS A 199 -31.20 10.34 -31.96
N LYS A 200 -31.99 11.30 -32.45
CA LYS A 200 -32.93 11.06 -33.54
C LYS A 200 -32.23 10.61 -34.83
N ARG A 201 -31.17 11.32 -35.25
CA ARG A 201 -30.45 11.00 -36.49
C ARG A 201 -29.68 9.70 -36.40
N THR A 202 -29.04 9.43 -35.25
CA THR A 202 -28.34 8.15 -35.04
C THR A 202 -29.31 6.97 -34.98
N GLN A 203 -30.56 7.16 -34.56
CA GLN A 203 -31.62 6.15 -34.69
C GLN A 203 -32.06 5.94 -36.14
N GLU A 204 -32.26 7.03 -36.91
CA GLU A 204 -32.64 6.95 -38.33
C GLU A 204 -31.58 6.22 -39.17
N GLU A 205 -30.29 6.45 -38.88
CA GLU A 205 -29.16 5.78 -39.52
C GLU A 205 -28.87 4.38 -38.94
N GLY A 206 -29.57 3.96 -37.87
CA GLY A 206 -29.40 2.64 -37.24
C GLY A 206 -28.06 2.43 -36.52
N VAL A 207 -27.34 3.50 -36.18
CA VAL A 207 -26.00 3.45 -35.55
C VAL A 207 -26.05 3.68 -34.03
N PHE A 208 -27.16 4.20 -33.50
CA PHE A 208 -27.30 4.46 -32.06
C PHE A 208 -27.14 3.18 -31.20
N ASP A 209 -27.62 2.04 -31.70
CA ASP A 209 -27.48 0.75 -31.01
C ASP A 209 -26.01 0.37 -30.80
N THR A 210 -25.11 0.74 -31.72
CA THR A 210 -23.67 0.49 -31.57
C THR A 210 -23.05 1.37 -30.47
N LEU A 211 -23.50 2.62 -30.34
CA LEU A 211 -23.07 3.50 -29.25
C LEU A 211 -23.60 3.00 -27.90
N MET A 212 -24.86 2.56 -27.86
CA MET A 212 -25.46 1.96 -26.67
C MET A 212 -24.78 0.67 -26.27
N GLU A 213 -24.34 -0.17 -27.22
CA GLU A 213 -23.56 -1.38 -26.92
C GLU A 213 -22.20 -1.04 -26.32
N LYS A 214 -21.51 -0.02 -26.84
CA LYS A 214 -20.23 0.42 -26.28
C LYS A 214 -20.40 1.02 -24.88
N ALA A 215 -21.43 1.85 -24.69
CA ALA A 215 -21.75 2.40 -23.38
C ALA A 215 -22.14 1.29 -22.39
N SER A 216 -22.94 0.31 -22.80
CA SER A 216 -23.39 -0.78 -21.91
C SER A 216 -22.22 -1.64 -21.44
N ARG A 217 -21.20 -1.87 -22.25
CA ARG A 217 -19.97 -2.56 -21.82
C ARG A 217 -19.30 -1.87 -20.64
N VAL A 218 -19.24 -0.54 -20.64
CA VAL A 218 -18.73 0.25 -19.50
C VAL A 218 -19.58 0.04 -18.25
N PHE A 219 -20.90 -0.06 -18.39
CA PHE A 219 -21.80 -0.28 -17.25
C PHE A 219 -21.84 -1.73 -16.74
N TYR A 220 -21.55 -2.71 -17.60
CA TYR A 220 -21.46 -4.13 -17.22
C TYR A 220 -20.15 -4.52 -16.57
N ASP A 221 -19.10 -3.71 -16.71
CA ASP A 221 -17.83 -4.00 -16.08
C ASP A 221 -17.90 -3.76 -14.57
N ASP A 222 -17.79 -4.85 -13.81
CA ASP A 222 -17.80 -4.86 -12.35
C ASP A 222 -16.69 -3.97 -11.77
N ASP A 223 -15.57 -3.80 -12.48
CA ASP A 223 -14.45 -2.97 -12.04
C ASP A 223 -14.77 -1.48 -12.13
N TYR A 224 -15.78 -1.09 -12.92
CA TYR A 224 -16.19 0.31 -13.10
C TYR A 224 -17.39 0.69 -12.21
N LEU A 225 -17.98 -0.27 -11.49
CA LEU A 225 -19.15 -0.07 -10.63
C LEU A 225 -18.99 1.03 -9.58
N TYR A 226 -17.76 1.29 -9.11
CA TYR A 226 -17.49 2.39 -8.18
C TYR A 226 -17.84 3.77 -8.76
N TRP A 227 -17.75 3.92 -10.08
CA TRP A 227 -18.01 5.15 -10.80
C TRP A 227 -19.37 5.10 -11.52
N THR A 228 -19.75 3.99 -12.15
CA THR A 228 -21.01 3.91 -12.93
C THR A 228 -22.28 4.07 -12.08
N LYS A 229 -22.24 3.74 -10.78
CA LYS A 229 -23.36 4.02 -9.85
C LYS A 229 -23.66 5.51 -9.68
N THR A 230 -22.70 6.40 -9.95
CA THR A 230 -22.92 7.86 -9.87
C THR A 230 -23.92 8.38 -10.91
N PHE A 231 -24.24 7.57 -11.93
CA PHE A 231 -25.24 7.86 -12.94
C PHE A 231 -26.65 7.38 -12.57
N VAL A 232 -26.81 6.76 -11.40
CA VAL A 232 -28.08 6.22 -10.90
C VAL A 232 -28.65 7.21 -9.89
N SER A 233 -29.98 7.35 -9.87
CA SER A 233 -30.66 8.24 -8.92
C SER A 233 -30.49 7.75 -7.47
N ASP A 234 -30.37 8.71 -6.55
CA ASP A 234 -30.20 8.47 -5.12
C ASP A 234 -31.18 7.41 -4.56
N GLY A 235 -30.64 6.42 -3.88
CA GLY A 235 -31.40 5.34 -3.23
C GLY A 235 -31.70 4.12 -4.11
N LYS A 236 -31.29 4.13 -5.39
CA LYS A 236 -31.45 2.98 -6.31
C LYS A 236 -30.15 2.25 -6.64
N GLU A 237 -29.03 2.69 -6.08
CA GLU A 237 -27.67 2.25 -6.41
C GLU A 237 -27.45 0.77 -6.05
N SER A 238 -27.95 0.33 -4.89
CA SER A 238 -27.82 -1.07 -4.44
C SER A 238 -28.61 -2.03 -5.33
N GLY A 239 -29.79 -1.61 -5.81
CA GLY A 239 -30.60 -2.39 -6.74
C GLY A 239 -29.92 -2.50 -8.10
N PHE A 240 -29.40 -1.38 -8.60
CA PHE A 240 -28.62 -1.33 -9.83
C PHE A 240 -27.36 -2.21 -9.76
N GLU A 241 -26.58 -2.12 -8.68
CA GLU A 241 -25.42 -2.97 -8.47
C GLU A 241 -25.77 -4.46 -8.50
N HIS A 242 -26.83 -4.84 -7.78
CA HIS A 242 -27.25 -6.23 -7.76
C HIS A 242 -27.64 -6.71 -9.16
N ALA A 243 -28.37 -5.89 -9.92
CA ALA A 243 -28.80 -6.21 -11.28
C ALA A 243 -27.62 -6.36 -12.26
N VAL A 244 -26.61 -5.48 -12.17
CA VAL A 244 -25.40 -5.58 -13.01
C VAL A 244 -24.59 -6.83 -12.68
N ARG A 245 -24.39 -7.14 -11.39
CA ARG A 245 -23.59 -8.31 -10.98
C ARG A 245 -24.28 -9.65 -11.23
N SER A 246 -25.61 -9.68 -11.19
CA SER A 246 -26.41 -10.91 -11.29
C SER A 246 -26.80 -11.27 -12.72
N THR A 247 -26.60 -10.37 -13.68
CA THR A 247 -27.06 -10.56 -15.07
C THR A 247 -25.97 -10.18 -16.06
N SER A 248 -25.89 -10.92 -17.16
CA SER A 248 -24.99 -10.58 -18.28
C SER A 248 -25.74 -9.94 -19.45
N SER A 249 -27.05 -9.73 -19.28
CA SER A 249 -27.96 -9.34 -20.36
C SER A 249 -29.09 -8.45 -19.85
N LEU A 250 -29.36 -7.38 -20.61
CA LEU A 250 -30.48 -6.45 -20.40
C LEU A 250 -31.85 -7.15 -20.33
N ARG A 251 -31.97 -8.35 -20.91
CA ARG A 251 -33.22 -9.11 -20.93
C ARG A 251 -33.53 -9.82 -19.61
N GLU A 252 -32.51 -10.05 -18.78
CA GLU A 252 -32.62 -10.75 -17.50
C GLU A 252 -32.91 -9.78 -16.34
N MET A 253 -32.67 -8.48 -16.54
CA MET A 253 -33.01 -7.43 -15.60
C MET A 253 -34.52 -7.21 -15.53
N ASP A 254 -35.03 -6.94 -14.34
CA ASP A 254 -36.40 -6.46 -14.18
C ASP A 254 -36.62 -5.13 -14.91
N GLU A 255 -37.88 -4.79 -15.15
CA GLU A 255 -38.25 -3.64 -15.97
C GLU A 255 -37.75 -2.31 -15.38
N GLU A 256 -37.71 -2.17 -14.05
CA GLU A 256 -37.24 -0.96 -13.38
C GLU A 256 -35.72 -0.80 -13.55
N ASN A 257 -34.94 -1.81 -13.21
CA ASN A 257 -33.48 -1.80 -13.33
C ASN A 257 -33.03 -1.69 -14.79
N ARG A 258 -33.74 -2.34 -15.72
CA ARG A 258 -33.49 -2.22 -17.16
C ARG A 258 -33.69 -0.79 -17.65
N SER A 259 -34.74 -0.11 -17.18
CA SER A 259 -35.02 1.29 -17.53
C SER A 259 -33.92 2.21 -17.00
N ILE A 260 -33.50 2.03 -15.74
CA ILE A 260 -32.39 2.78 -15.14
C ILE A 260 -31.11 2.58 -15.94
N PHE A 261 -30.75 1.34 -16.26
CA PHE A 261 -29.54 1.03 -17.01
C PHE A 261 -29.50 1.72 -18.38
N ILE A 262 -30.59 1.65 -19.14
CA ILE A 262 -30.69 2.30 -20.45
C ILE A 262 -30.57 3.82 -20.32
N GLN A 263 -31.24 4.41 -19.32
CA GLN A 263 -31.16 5.85 -19.06
C GLN A 263 -29.73 6.28 -18.67
N SER A 264 -29.04 5.53 -17.82
CA SER A 264 -27.66 5.81 -17.43
C SER A 264 -26.70 5.72 -18.63
N CYS A 265 -26.87 4.73 -19.51
CA CYS A 265 -26.09 4.63 -20.75
C CYS A 265 -26.34 5.82 -21.69
N ALA A 266 -27.60 6.17 -21.93
CA ALA A 266 -27.97 7.32 -22.77
C ALA A 266 -27.44 8.64 -22.18
N PHE A 267 -27.50 8.79 -20.86
CA PHE A 267 -26.95 9.94 -20.16
C PHE A 267 -25.43 10.03 -20.30
N LEU A 268 -24.70 8.91 -20.20
CA LEU A 268 -23.25 8.89 -20.46
C LEU A 268 -22.94 9.39 -21.87
N ILE A 269 -23.65 8.89 -22.89
CA ILE A 269 -23.48 9.33 -24.28
C ILE A 269 -23.74 10.83 -24.42
N SER A 270 -24.85 11.32 -23.85
CA SER A 270 -25.19 12.76 -23.82
C SER A 270 -24.09 13.59 -23.18
N LYS A 271 -23.54 13.16 -22.03
CA LYS A 271 -22.45 13.88 -21.35
C LYS A 271 -21.15 13.86 -22.13
N LEU A 272 -20.80 12.75 -22.78
CA LEU A 272 -19.61 12.68 -23.63
C LEU A 272 -19.75 13.56 -24.89
N LEU A 273 -20.97 13.77 -25.39
CA LEU A 273 -21.25 14.69 -26.48
C LEU A 273 -21.13 16.16 -26.04
N GLU A 274 -21.74 16.51 -24.91
CA GLU A 274 -21.88 17.90 -24.46
C GLU A 274 -20.65 18.42 -23.68
N ASN A 275 -20.08 17.61 -22.78
CA ASN A 275 -19.02 17.99 -21.87
C ASN A 275 -18.23 16.76 -21.38
N LYS A 276 -17.46 16.17 -22.30
CA LYS A 276 -16.60 15.00 -22.00
C LYS A 276 -15.60 15.29 -20.87
N GLU A 277 -15.15 16.53 -20.73
CA GLU A 277 -14.18 16.93 -19.70
C GLU A 277 -14.74 16.72 -18.30
N ASN A 278 -16.05 16.89 -18.10
CA ASN A 278 -16.68 16.59 -16.82
C ASN A 278 -16.59 15.10 -16.47
N ILE A 279 -16.79 14.23 -17.45
CA ILE A 279 -16.67 12.77 -17.29
C ILE A 279 -15.23 12.39 -16.93
N TYR A 280 -14.24 12.92 -17.65
CA TYR A 280 -12.84 12.70 -17.31
C TYR A 280 -12.48 13.22 -15.93
N ALA A 281 -13.00 14.39 -15.54
CA ALA A 281 -12.74 14.97 -14.22
C ALA A 281 -13.24 14.07 -13.09
N GLN A 282 -14.44 13.48 -13.22
CA GLN A 282 -14.96 12.52 -12.25
C GLN A 282 -14.06 11.29 -12.12
N VAL A 283 -13.61 10.73 -13.25
CA VAL A 283 -12.72 9.56 -13.24
C VAL A 283 -11.36 9.91 -12.65
N PHE A 284 -10.76 11.06 -12.98
CA PHE A 284 -9.49 11.50 -12.40
C PHE A 284 -9.59 11.80 -10.91
N PHE A 285 -10.73 12.32 -10.44
CA PHE A 285 -10.95 12.54 -9.02
C PHE A 285 -10.90 11.21 -8.26
N GLU A 286 -11.62 10.20 -8.70
CA GLU A 286 -11.58 8.87 -8.08
C GLU A 286 -10.22 8.19 -8.25
N ALA A 287 -9.57 8.34 -9.40
CA ALA A 287 -8.20 7.87 -9.61
C ALA A 287 -7.21 8.48 -8.61
N SER A 288 -7.37 9.77 -8.28
CA SER A 288 -6.52 10.46 -7.31
C SER A 288 -6.71 9.95 -5.88
N ARG A 289 -7.93 9.54 -5.53
CA ARG A 289 -8.25 8.91 -4.24
C ARG A 289 -7.59 7.54 -4.14
N LYS A 290 -7.77 6.69 -5.15
CA LYS A 290 -7.12 5.38 -5.26
C LYS A 290 -5.58 5.51 -5.19
N GLN A 291 -5.00 6.47 -5.92
CA GLN A 291 -3.57 6.75 -5.86
C GLN A 291 -3.11 7.14 -4.45
N SER A 292 -3.90 7.95 -3.73
CA SER A 292 -3.57 8.36 -2.37
C SER A 292 -3.63 7.18 -1.39
N GLU A 293 -4.58 6.27 -1.55
CA GLU A 293 -4.66 5.01 -0.80
C GLU A 293 -3.46 4.10 -1.09
N SER A 294 -3.05 3.97 -2.35
CA SER A 294 -1.85 3.23 -2.75
C SER A 294 -0.57 3.84 -2.17
N ASN A 295 -0.43 5.17 -2.21
CA ASN A 295 0.70 5.87 -1.60
C ASN A 295 0.74 5.61 -0.08
N LYS A 296 -0.42 5.62 0.58
CA LYS A 296 -0.55 5.31 2.01
C LYS A 296 -0.14 3.86 2.31
N ALA A 297 -0.53 2.90 1.47
CA ALA A 297 -0.11 1.50 1.62
C ALA A 297 1.41 1.33 1.47
N CYS A 298 2.02 2.02 0.49
CA CYS A 298 3.49 2.03 0.34
C CYS A 298 4.18 2.65 1.57
N LYS A 299 3.64 3.77 2.07
CA LYS A 299 4.13 4.44 3.29
C LYS A 299 4.04 3.54 4.52
N ASP A 300 2.93 2.81 4.69
CA ASP A 300 2.75 1.86 5.80
C ASP A 300 3.86 0.82 5.79
N VAL A 301 4.18 0.20 4.64
CA VAL A 301 5.28 -0.77 4.55
C VAL A 301 6.61 -0.16 4.99
N LEU A 302 6.95 1.05 4.54
CA LEU A 302 8.18 1.72 4.94
C LEU A 302 8.24 2.00 6.46
N ILE A 303 7.11 2.42 7.05
CA ILE A 303 6.98 2.65 8.48
C ILE A 303 7.22 1.36 9.27
N ASN A 304 6.62 0.24 8.83
CA ASN A 304 6.78 -1.04 9.51
C ASN A 304 8.21 -1.59 9.37
N LEU A 305 8.82 -1.50 8.20
CA LEU A 305 10.23 -1.87 8.01
C LEU A 305 11.16 -1.01 8.87
N SER A 306 10.86 0.28 9.01
CA SER A 306 11.60 1.19 9.90
C SER A 306 11.43 0.81 11.38
N ALA A 307 10.23 0.40 11.78
CA ALA A 307 9.97 -0.08 13.13
C ALA A 307 10.70 -1.39 13.44
N ILE A 308 10.71 -2.34 12.49
CA ILE A 308 11.49 -3.59 12.60
C ILE A 308 12.98 -3.29 12.71
N LEU A 309 13.50 -2.36 11.90
CA LEU A 309 14.89 -1.92 11.99
C LEU A 309 15.22 -1.33 13.37
N LYS A 310 14.35 -0.47 13.90
CA LYS A 310 14.51 0.09 15.25
C LYS A 310 14.49 -1.01 16.31
N TYR A 311 13.61 -1.99 16.15
CA TYR A 311 13.49 -3.12 17.07
C TYR A 311 14.74 -4.02 17.05
N LEU A 312 15.34 -4.28 15.89
CA LEU A 312 16.60 -5.01 15.77
C LEU A 312 17.78 -4.28 16.43
N LEU A 313 17.75 -2.94 16.43
CA LEU A 313 18.81 -2.08 16.96
C LEU A 313 18.59 -1.67 18.43
N LYS A 314 17.50 -2.10 19.07
CA LYS A 314 17.21 -1.74 20.47
C LYS A 314 18.20 -2.41 21.42
N SER A 315 18.47 -1.78 22.55
CA SER A 315 19.31 -2.40 23.59
C SER A 315 18.52 -3.49 24.32
N ASP A 316 19.21 -4.49 24.88
CA ASP A 316 18.58 -5.57 25.67
C ASP A 316 17.80 -5.06 26.90
N THR A 317 18.02 -3.80 27.29
CA THR A 317 17.30 -3.12 28.38
C THR A 317 16.00 -2.46 27.94
N ASP A 318 15.75 -2.35 26.63
CA ASP A 318 14.57 -1.73 26.06
C ASP A 318 13.46 -2.78 25.85
N THR A 319 12.48 -2.75 26.76
CA THR A 319 11.33 -3.66 26.77
C THR A 319 10.20 -3.22 25.84
N THR A 320 10.40 -2.16 25.04
CA THR A 320 9.37 -1.68 24.10
C THR A 320 9.06 -2.78 23.08
N SER A 321 7.76 -3.08 22.92
CA SER A 321 7.28 -4.04 21.93
C SER A 321 7.32 -3.41 20.53
N LEU A 322 7.49 -4.24 19.49
CA LEU A 322 7.48 -3.75 18.12
C LEU A 322 6.15 -3.07 17.76
N PHE A 323 5.01 -3.61 18.23
CA PHE A 323 3.70 -2.97 18.05
C PHE A 323 3.68 -1.53 18.58
N ALA A 324 4.24 -1.30 19.77
CA ALA A 324 4.32 0.06 20.33
C ALA A 324 5.23 0.99 19.49
N ILE A 325 6.30 0.46 18.88
CA ILE A 325 7.17 1.23 17.97
C ILE A 325 6.41 1.57 16.67
N VAL A 326 5.68 0.62 16.09
CA VAL A 326 4.86 0.82 14.89
C VAL A 326 3.81 1.92 15.13
N GLU A 327 3.03 1.81 16.20
CA GLU A 327 2.00 2.81 16.53
C GLU A 327 2.62 4.19 16.81
N CYS A 328 3.78 4.24 17.46
CA CYS A 328 4.53 5.47 17.66
C CYS A 328 4.94 6.10 16.31
N TYR A 329 5.47 5.30 15.39
CA TYR A 329 5.91 5.77 14.08
C TYR A 329 4.77 6.19 13.14
N LYS A 330 3.60 5.57 13.26
CA LYS A 330 2.38 5.95 12.52
C LYS A 330 1.78 7.27 12.98
N ASN A 331 2.11 7.72 14.18
CA ASN A 331 1.59 8.95 14.78
C ASN A 331 2.12 10.21 14.04
N GLU A 332 1.35 11.29 14.11
CA GLU A 332 1.68 12.62 13.54
C GLU A 332 3.04 13.16 13.99
N ASN A 333 3.48 12.78 15.20
CA ASN A 333 4.77 13.22 15.75
C ASN A 333 6.00 12.59 15.06
N TYR A 334 5.81 11.59 14.19
CA TYR A 334 6.89 10.87 13.51
C TYR A 334 6.68 10.85 12.00
N PHE A 335 6.32 9.70 11.41
CA PHE A 335 6.16 9.58 9.97
C PHE A 335 4.74 9.89 9.51
N ASP A 336 3.76 9.89 10.43
CA ASP A 336 2.36 10.24 10.21
C ASP A 336 1.71 9.47 9.05
N LEU A 337 1.12 8.31 9.30
CA LEU A 337 0.54 7.50 8.22
C LEU A 337 -0.60 8.23 7.47
N GLU A 338 -1.33 9.12 8.14
CA GLU A 338 -2.54 9.72 7.61
C GLU A 338 -2.26 10.98 6.79
N SER A 339 -1.17 11.71 7.06
CA SER A 339 -0.85 12.88 6.24
C SER A 339 -0.32 12.52 4.85
N ALA A 340 -0.83 13.26 3.87
CA ALA A 340 -0.29 13.29 2.53
C ALA A 340 1.15 13.83 2.56
N ILE A 341 2.07 13.05 1.98
CA ILE A 341 3.44 13.51 1.73
C ILE A 341 3.36 14.53 0.58
N ARG A 342 3.90 15.72 0.84
CA ARG A 342 3.89 16.86 -0.09
C ARG A 342 5.11 16.89 -0.99
#